data_AF-A0A0Q8CRW4-F1
#
_entry.id   AF-A0A0Q8CRW4-F1
#
_cell.length_a   1.000
_cell.length_b   1.000
_cell.length_c   1.000
_cell.angle_alpha   90.00
_cell.angle_beta   90.00
_cell.angle_gamma   90.00
#
_symmetry.space_group_name_H-M   'P 1'
#
loop_
_entity.id
_entity.type
_entity.pdbx_description
1 polymer ?
#
loop_
_entity_poly.entity_id
_entity_poly.type
_entity_poly.pdbx_seq_one_letter_code
_entity_poly.pdbx_strand_id
1 'polypeptide(L)'
;MPTKITVLYDNPTDPVEFERAYEANELVELARKMPGLERFETSKIWPKEDGTPTPAYRQIDMYFSDYASASAAVTTAEAGALFPALGELATGGVKFMFMDVEESELNAAAPNRGASAA
;
A
#
# COMPACT_ATOMS: atom_id res chain seq x y z
N MET A 1 3.57 -16.67 -7.75
CA MET A 1 4.31 -16.07 -6.63
C MET A 1 3.41 -15.01 -6.04
N PRO A 2 3.23 -14.95 -4.71
CA PRO A 2 2.31 -14.01 -4.08
C PRO A 2 2.57 -12.59 -4.58
N THR A 3 1.53 -11.84 -4.88
CA THR A 3 1.65 -10.53 -5.50
C THR A 3 0.98 -9.48 -4.64
N LYS A 4 1.69 -8.37 -4.43
CA LYS A 4 1.17 -7.20 -3.73
C LYS A 4 0.96 -6.06 -4.71
N ILE A 5 -0.22 -5.47 -4.71
CA ILE A 5 -0.48 -4.17 -5.31
C ILE A 5 -0.32 -3.11 -4.22
N THR A 6 0.58 -2.15 -4.44
CA THR A 6 0.74 -1.00 -3.54
C THR A 6 0.39 0.30 -4.23
N VAL A 7 -0.38 1.10 -3.49
CA VAL A 7 -0.67 2.51 -3.77
C VAL A 7 0.16 3.32 -2.78
N LEU A 8 1.14 4.08 -3.28
CA LEU A 8 2.00 4.93 -2.45
C LEU A 8 1.82 6.39 -2.83
N TYR A 9 1.25 7.17 -1.92
CA TYR A 9 1.06 8.61 -2.07
C TYR A 9 2.31 9.36 -1.65
N ASP A 10 2.72 10.32 -2.47
CA ASP A 10 3.66 11.37 -2.06
C ASP A 10 2.95 12.38 -1.15
N ASN A 11 3.69 13.36 -0.61
CA ASN A 11 3.08 14.36 0.27
C ASN A 11 2.04 15.20 -0.48
N PRO A 12 0.75 15.15 -0.07
CA PRO A 12 -0.27 15.99 -0.68
C PRO A 12 0.01 17.47 -0.41
N THR A 13 -0.51 18.35 -1.26
CA THR A 13 -0.39 19.80 -1.06
C THR A 13 -1.17 20.28 0.17
N ASP A 14 -2.23 19.56 0.53
CA ASP A 14 -3.02 19.75 1.76
C ASP A 14 -3.30 18.38 2.41
N PRO A 15 -2.56 18.01 3.47
CA PRO A 15 -2.78 16.75 4.19
C PRO A 15 -4.13 16.63 4.89
N VAL A 16 -4.73 17.74 5.32
CA VAL A 16 -6.01 17.71 6.04
C VAL A 16 -7.15 17.43 5.05
N GLU A 17 -7.13 18.09 3.90
CA GLU A 17 -8.10 17.82 2.84
C GLU A 17 -7.94 16.42 2.25
N PHE A 18 -6.69 15.97 2.07
CA PHE A 18 -6.42 14.60 1.62
C PHE A 18 -7.08 13.57 2.53
N GLU A 19 -6.90 13.67 3.86
CA GLU A 19 -7.46 12.69 4.79
C GLU A 19 -8.99 12.74 4.84
N ARG A 20 -9.58 13.95 4.75
CA ARG A 20 -11.03 14.10 4.61
C ARG A 20 -11.56 13.41 3.35
N ALA A 21 -10.92 13.64 2.21
CA ALA A 21 -11.31 13.02 0.94
C ALA A 21 -11.10 11.51 0.96
N TYR A 22 -10.03 11.03 1.59
CA TYR A 22 -9.71 9.62 1.72
C TYR A 22 -10.81 8.85 2.46
N GLU A 23 -11.34 9.44 3.54
CA GLU A 23 -12.45 8.88 4.31
C GLU A 23 -13.78 9.04 3.58
N ALA A 24 -14.07 10.22 3.01
CA ALA A 24 -15.34 10.52 2.35
C ALA A 24 -15.57 9.69 1.08
N ASN A 25 -14.50 9.32 0.35
CA ASN A 25 -14.59 8.51 -0.86
C ASN A 25 -14.66 7.00 -0.58
N GLU A 26 -14.76 6.58 0.69
CA GLU A 26 -14.87 5.18 1.10
C GLU A 26 -13.79 4.27 0.49
N LEU A 27 -12.58 4.81 0.25
CA LEU A 27 -11.52 4.14 -0.51
C LEU A 27 -11.11 2.79 0.10
N VAL A 28 -11.15 2.71 1.44
CA VAL A 28 -10.91 1.47 2.19
C VAL A 28 -11.97 0.41 1.86
N GLU A 29 -13.24 0.79 1.83
CA GLU A 29 -14.34 -0.14 1.55
C GLU A 29 -14.37 -0.55 0.08
N LEU A 30 -14.02 0.35 -0.83
CA LEU A 30 -13.82 0.01 -2.25
C LEU A 30 -12.65 -0.97 -2.42
N ALA A 31 -11.52 -0.74 -1.76
CA ALA A 31 -10.36 -1.63 -1.83
C ALA A 31 -10.65 -3.02 -1.26
N ARG A 32 -11.43 -3.12 -0.18
CA ARG A 32 -11.86 -4.41 0.41
C ARG A 32 -12.72 -5.27 -0.53
N LYS A 33 -13.37 -4.66 -1.53
CA LYS A 33 -14.21 -5.36 -2.52
C LYS A 33 -13.41 -5.94 -3.68
N MET A 34 -12.11 -5.66 -3.78
CA MET A 34 -11.26 -6.17 -4.86
C MET A 34 -11.31 -7.71 -4.91
N PRO A 35 -11.68 -8.31 -6.04
CA PRO A 35 -11.78 -9.78 -6.14
C PRO A 35 -10.44 -10.46 -5.93
N GLY A 36 -10.43 -11.56 -5.16
CA GLY A 36 -9.21 -12.35 -4.89
C GLY A 36 -8.25 -11.72 -3.87
N LEU A 37 -8.67 -10.67 -3.15
CA LEU A 37 -7.91 -10.06 -2.07
C LEU A 37 -7.76 -11.03 -0.89
N GLU A 38 -6.52 -11.36 -0.53
CA GLU A 38 -6.19 -12.27 0.58
C GLU A 38 -5.82 -11.52 1.86
N ARG A 39 -5.16 -10.36 1.71
CA ARG A 39 -4.77 -9.49 2.82
C ARG A 39 -4.81 -8.02 2.39
N PHE A 40 -5.04 -7.14 3.34
CA PHE A 40 -5.20 -5.71 3.11
C PHE A 40 -4.61 -4.89 4.25
N GLU A 41 -3.84 -3.85 3.92
CA GLU A 41 -3.27 -2.92 4.88
C GLU A 41 -3.36 -1.47 4.39
N THR A 42 -3.52 -0.55 5.33
CA THR A 42 -3.39 0.89 5.07
C THR A 42 -2.51 1.51 6.13
N SER A 43 -1.58 2.37 5.72
CA SER A 43 -0.56 2.91 6.61
C SER A 43 -0.34 4.39 6.34
N LYS A 44 -0.20 5.19 7.40
CA LYS A 44 0.40 6.53 7.30
C LYS A 44 1.90 6.41 7.52
N ILE A 45 2.68 7.15 6.74
CA ILE A 45 4.11 7.26 6.97
C ILE A 45 4.29 8.22 8.14
N TRP A 46 5.03 7.77 9.18
CA TRP A 46 5.35 8.62 10.32
C TRP A 46 6.17 9.83 9.88
N PRO A 47 5.90 11.04 10.38
CA PRO A 47 6.78 12.18 10.19
C PRO A 47 8.18 11.86 10.70
N LYS A 48 9.18 12.50 10.10
CA LYS A 48 10.54 12.46 10.63
C LYS A 48 10.61 13.25 11.93
N GLU A 49 11.48 12.81 12.84
CA GLU A 49 11.71 13.47 14.12
C GLU A 49 12.27 14.90 13.97
N ASP A 50 13.00 15.14 12.87
CA ASP A 50 13.59 16.44 12.54
C ASP A 50 12.60 17.41 11.85
N GLY A 51 11.36 16.98 11.64
CA GLY A 51 10.31 17.77 11.00
C GLY A 51 10.48 17.97 9.49
N THR A 52 11.51 17.38 8.87
CA THR A 52 11.65 17.43 7.40
C THR A 52 10.62 16.52 6.72
N PRO A 53 10.23 16.81 5.47
CA PRO A 53 9.29 15.96 4.75
C PRO A 53 9.78 14.52 4.59
N THR A 54 8.88 13.57 4.77
CA THR A 54 9.07 12.16 4.41
C THR A 54 8.98 12.01 2.89
N PRO A 55 9.56 10.96 2.30
CA PRO A 55 9.45 10.74 0.85
C PRO A 55 8.03 10.33 0.40
N ALA A 56 7.16 9.93 1.34
CA ALA A 56 5.79 9.51 1.08
C ALA A 56 4.89 9.84 2.29
N TYR A 57 3.57 9.84 2.06
CA TYR A 57 2.57 10.24 3.04
C TYR A 57 1.69 9.08 3.52
N ARG A 58 1.13 8.31 2.59
CA ARG A 58 0.23 7.19 2.89
C ARG A 58 0.44 6.03 1.92
N GLN A 59 0.18 4.82 2.40
CA GLN A 59 0.26 3.58 1.64
C GLN A 59 -1.02 2.76 1.79
N ILE A 60 -1.40 2.06 0.71
CA ILE A 60 -2.40 0.99 0.70
C ILE A 60 -1.74 -0.24 0.07
N ASP A 61 -1.81 -1.39 0.75
CA ASP A 61 -1.30 -2.67 0.25
C ASP A 61 -2.43 -3.68 0.12
N MET A 62 -2.55 -4.27 -1.06
CA MET A 62 -3.52 -5.31 -1.40
C MET A 62 -2.77 -6.56 -1.85
N TYR A 63 -2.99 -7.67 -1.17
CA TYR A 63 -2.27 -8.93 -1.41
C TYR A 63 -3.16 -9.92 -2.13
N PHE A 64 -2.57 -10.62 -3.10
CA PHE A 64 -3.20 -11.63 -3.93
C PHE A 64 -2.30 -12.87 -4.00
N SER A 65 -2.93 -14.02 -4.29
CA SER A 65 -2.24 -15.31 -4.43
C SER A 65 -1.12 -15.28 -5.48
N ASP A 66 -1.33 -14.57 -6.58
CA ASP A 66 -0.37 -14.40 -7.66
C ASP A 66 -0.65 -13.21 -8.59
N TYR A 67 0.29 -12.98 -9.53
CA TYR A 67 0.23 -11.89 -10.50
C TYR A 67 -0.99 -11.99 -11.43
N ALA A 68 -1.40 -13.20 -11.81
CA ALA A 68 -2.55 -13.38 -12.68
C ALA A 68 -3.84 -12.96 -11.97
N SER A 69 -3.98 -13.32 -10.70
CA SER A 69 -5.09 -12.95 -9.83
C SER A 69 -5.12 -11.44 -9.58
N ALA A 70 -3.98 -10.84 -9.25
CA ALA A 70 -3.85 -9.38 -9.11
C ALA A 70 -4.19 -8.64 -10.41
N SER A 71 -3.72 -9.14 -11.55
CA SER A 71 -3.97 -8.54 -12.87
C SER A 71 -5.43 -8.66 -13.28
N ALA A 72 -6.07 -9.80 -12.99
CA ALA A 72 -7.50 -9.95 -13.22
C ALA A 72 -8.30 -8.98 -12.34
N ALA A 73 -7.92 -8.83 -11.06
CA ALA A 73 -8.61 -7.98 -10.11
C ALA A 73 -8.70 -6.52 -10.58
N VAL A 74 -7.64 -5.97 -11.20
CA VAL A 74 -7.64 -4.58 -11.70
C VAL A 74 -8.45 -4.35 -12.98
N THR A 75 -9.01 -5.40 -13.60
CA THR A 75 -9.89 -5.29 -14.78
C THR A 75 -11.38 -5.25 -14.44
N THR A 76 -11.71 -5.29 -13.14
CA THR A 76 -13.07 -5.45 -12.63
C THR A 76 -13.80 -4.11 -12.49
N ALA A 77 -15.13 -4.15 -12.29
CA ALA A 77 -15.92 -2.95 -12.04
C ALA A 77 -15.54 -2.29 -10.70
N GLU A 78 -15.20 -3.11 -9.70
CA GLU A 78 -14.70 -2.69 -8.39
C GLU A 78 -13.40 -1.88 -8.55
N ALA A 79 -12.46 -2.38 -9.35
CA ALA A 79 -11.24 -1.64 -9.69
C ALA A 79 -11.53 -0.36 -10.47
N GLY A 80 -12.50 -0.39 -11.38
CA GLY A 80 -12.96 0.78 -12.14
C GLY A 80 -13.54 1.90 -11.27
N ALA A 81 -14.08 1.58 -10.09
CA ALA A 81 -14.49 2.57 -9.10
C ALA A 81 -13.31 3.03 -8.23
N LEU A 82 -12.43 2.11 -7.83
CA LEU A 82 -11.36 2.35 -6.88
C LEU A 82 -10.20 3.18 -7.44
N PHE A 83 -9.57 2.75 -8.54
CA PHE A 83 -8.32 3.35 -9.01
C PHE A 83 -8.47 4.81 -9.47
N PRO A 84 -9.55 5.22 -10.15
CA PRO A 84 -9.79 6.62 -10.43
C PRO A 84 -9.92 7.47 -9.16
N ALA A 85 -10.71 7.01 -8.19
CA ALA A 85 -10.88 7.70 -6.91
C ALA A 85 -9.57 7.82 -6.13
N LEU A 86 -8.70 6.80 -6.19
CA LEU A 86 -7.34 6.88 -5.64
C LEU A 86 -6.49 7.94 -6.35
N GLY A 87 -6.59 8.03 -7.68
CA GLY A 87 -5.85 9.00 -8.48
C GLY A 87 -6.26 10.46 -8.22
N GLU A 88 -7.55 10.71 -7.95
CA GLU A 88 -8.07 12.05 -7.65
C GLU A 88 -7.44 12.71 -6.41
N LEU A 89 -7.00 11.90 -5.44
CA LEU A 89 -6.34 12.39 -4.23
C LEU A 89 -4.86 12.78 -4.44
N ALA A 90 -4.25 12.40 -5.56
CA ALA A 90 -2.80 12.41 -5.76
C ALA A 90 -2.19 13.79 -6.09
N THR A 91 -2.54 14.83 -5.32
CA THR A 91 -2.04 16.20 -5.54
C THR A 91 -0.51 16.32 -5.47
N GLY A 92 0.15 15.48 -4.67
CA GLY A 92 1.61 15.36 -4.60
C GLY A 92 2.22 14.31 -5.51
N GLY A 93 1.39 13.49 -6.17
CA GLY A 93 1.80 12.28 -6.89
C GLY A 93 1.38 10.99 -6.19
N VAL A 94 1.19 9.94 -6.99
CA VAL A 94 0.88 8.58 -6.53
C VAL A 94 1.61 7.57 -7.41
N LYS A 95 2.05 6.47 -6.80
CA LYS A 95 2.64 5.32 -7.49
C LYS A 95 1.75 4.10 -7.30
N PHE A 96 1.45 3.40 -8.39
CA PHE A 96 0.78 2.11 -8.40
C PHE A 96 1.77 1.05 -8.84
N MET A 97 2.00 0.05 -7.99
CA MET A 97 3.06 -0.94 -8.19
C MET A 97 2.52 -2.34 -7.97
N PHE A 98 2.84 -3.25 -8.88
CA PHE A 98 2.71 -4.69 -8.67
C PHE A 98 4.07 -5.21 -8.22
N MET A 99 4.10 -5.91 -7.10
CA MET A 99 5.32 -6.43 -6.50
C MET A 99 5.20 -7.93 -6.30
N ASP A 100 6.26 -8.63 -6.69
CA ASP A 100 6.47 -10.02 -6.32
C ASP A 100 6.89 -10.08 -4.85
N VAL A 101 6.15 -10.82 -4.03
CA VAL A 101 6.44 -10.97 -2.61
C VAL A 101 7.33 -12.21 -2.43
N GLU A 102 8.63 -11.96 -2.29
CA GLU A 102 9.63 -13.03 -2.14
C GLU A 102 9.67 -13.64 -0.72
N GLU A 103 9.38 -12.83 0.30
CA GLU A 103 9.34 -13.25 1.72
C GLU A 103 8.23 -12.46 2.44
N SER A 104 7.44 -13.14 3.26
CA SER A 104 6.31 -12.51 3.98
C SER A 104 6.12 -13.00 5.40
N GLU A 105 6.80 -14.08 5.77
CA GLU A 105 6.77 -14.65 7.11
C GLU A 105 8.15 -14.50 7.74
N LEU A 106 8.21 -14.20 9.03
CA LEU A 106 9.46 -14.29 9.75
C LEU A 106 9.84 -15.77 9.85
N ASN A 107 10.80 -16.21 9.02
CA ASN A 107 11.46 -17.50 9.22
C ASN A 107 12.14 -17.49 10.60
N ALA A 108 11.47 -18.04 11.61
CA ALA A 108 11.94 -18.10 12.97
C ALA A 108 13.06 -19.14 13.13
N ALA A 109 14.24 -18.92 12.53
CA ALA A 109 15.51 -19.52 12.95
C ALA A 109 16.71 -19.01 12.13
N ALA A 110 17.49 -18.11 12.72
CA ALA A 110 18.94 -18.31 12.77
C ALA A 110 19.48 -17.73 14.09
N PRO A 111 19.86 -18.55 15.08
CA PRO A 111 20.54 -18.04 16.27
C PRO A 111 21.83 -17.34 15.86
N ASN A 112 22.05 -16.17 16.47
CA ASN A 112 23.16 -15.27 16.26
C ASN A 112 24.52 -16.03 16.30
N ARG A 113 25.09 -16.37 15.14
CA ARG A 113 26.46 -16.87 15.08
C ARG A 113 27.42 -15.69 15.22
N GLY A 114 27.87 -15.47 16.45
CA GLY A 114 29.13 -14.78 16.71
C GLY A 114 29.01 -13.41 17.36
N ALA A 115 28.50 -13.36 18.59
CA ALA A 115 29.21 -12.55 19.57
C ALA A 115 30.51 -13.31 19.92
N SER A 116 31.58 -13.09 19.15
CA SER A 116 32.92 -13.41 19.64
C SER A 116 33.31 -12.30 20.58
N ALA A 117 33.47 -12.65 21.85
CA ALA A 117 34.14 -11.84 22.84
C ALA A 117 35.49 -11.35 22.30
N ALA A 118 35.78 -10.08 22.55
CA ALA A 118 37.12 -9.51 22.62
C ALA A 118 37.15 -8.61 23.86
#